data_AF-A0A7X5VM56-F1
#
_entry.id   AF-A0A7X5VM56-F1
#
_cell.length_a   1.000
_cell.length_b   1.000
_cell.length_c   1.000
_cell.angle_alpha   90.00
_cell.angle_beta   90.00
_cell.angle_gamma   90.00
#
_symmetry.space_group_name_H-M   'P 1'
#
loop_
_entity.id
_entity.type
_entity.pdbx_description
1 polymer ?
#
loop_
_entity_poly.entity_id
_entity_poly.type
_entity_poly.pdbx_seq_one_letter_code
_entity_poly.pdbx_strand_id
1 'polypeptide(L)'
;MADDAEKKNDTKAEAEAENDAAETPEHHEEGVVETTHEVVIGEQTVEYTAAAGRMILREEEGKKKASFFFTSYTRNGVEDPATRPIVFSFNGGPGSSSVWLHLGAFGPRRVLMDDEGFRVRPPGRLVDNEYSILD
;
A
#
# COMPACT_ATOMS: atom_id res chain seq x y z
N MET A 1 31.90 -34.40 -47.29
CA MET A 1 30.80 -34.11 -46.34
C MET A 1 31.45 -33.25 -45.26
N ALA A 2 31.76 -31.99 -45.57
CA ALA A 2 30.89 -30.80 -45.40
C ALA A 2 30.66 -30.56 -43.89
N ASP A 3 30.87 -29.41 -43.27
CA ASP A 3 31.34 -28.04 -43.52
C ASP A 3 31.45 -27.46 -42.07
N ASP A 4 32.54 -26.85 -41.63
CA ASP A 4 32.73 -25.39 -41.54
C ASP A 4 32.08 -24.69 -40.30
N ALA A 5 32.69 -23.56 -39.92
CA ALA A 5 32.29 -22.54 -38.91
C ALA A 5 32.58 -22.84 -37.42
N GLU A 6 33.61 -22.29 -36.77
CA GLU A 6 33.97 -20.88 -36.53
C GLU A 6 33.05 -20.14 -35.52
N LYS A 7 33.67 -19.66 -34.43
CA LYS A 7 33.25 -18.62 -33.46
C LYS A 7 31.85 -18.68 -32.84
N LYS A 8 31.80 -18.78 -31.50
CA LYS A 8 30.82 -18.11 -30.61
C LYS A 8 31.10 -18.44 -29.13
N ASN A 9 32.20 -17.92 -28.61
CA ASN A 9 32.29 -17.53 -27.20
C ASN A 9 32.37 -16.00 -27.20
N ASP A 10 31.77 -15.36 -26.19
CA ASP A 10 31.73 -13.91 -25.95
C ASP A 10 30.54 -13.12 -26.52
N THR A 11 29.33 -13.68 -26.56
CA THR A 11 28.11 -12.87 -26.83
C THR A 11 26.86 -13.39 -26.11
N LYS A 12 26.99 -13.72 -24.82
CA LYS A 12 25.81 -14.01 -23.96
C LYS A 12 25.76 -13.13 -22.70
N ALA A 13 26.65 -12.15 -22.58
CA ALA A 13 26.69 -11.22 -21.45
C ALA A 13 26.20 -9.80 -21.81
N GLU A 14 25.83 -9.53 -23.07
CA GLU A 14 25.50 -8.17 -23.56
C GLU A 14 24.12 -8.06 -24.22
N ALA A 15 23.24 -9.07 -24.11
CA ALA A 15 21.95 -9.10 -24.83
C ALA A 15 20.72 -9.27 -23.93
N GLU A 16 20.75 -8.78 -22.68
CA GLU A 16 19.53 -8.56 -21.87
C GLU A 16 19.47 -7.13 -21.29
N ALA A 17 20.25 -6.22 -21.90
CA ALA A 17 20.23 -4.80 -21.61
C ALA A 17 19.57 -4.02 -22.76
N GLU A 18 18.40 -4.44 -23.25
CA GLU A 18 17.56 -3.60 -24.11
C GLU A 18 16.17 -4.25 -24.31
N ASN A 19 15.12 -3.44 -24.11
CA ASN A 19 13.67 -3.71 -24.18
C ASN A 19 12.97 -4.03 -22.85
N ASP A 20 12.70 -2.98 -22.08
CA ASP A 20 11.33 -2.47 -22.02
C ASP A 20 11.37 -1.06 -21.44
N ALA A 21 11.61 -0.05 -22.29
CA ALA A 21 11.09 1.28 -22.01
C ALA A 21 9.57 1.22 -22.25
N ALA A 22 8.87 0.49 -21.36
CA ALA A 22 7.43 0.57 -21.29
C ALA A 22 7.09 2.06 -21.10
N GLU A 23 6.32 2.61 -22.04
CA GLU A 23 5.79 3.97 -21.92
C GLU A 23 5.23 4.14 -20.52
N THR A 24 5.65 5.19 -19.83
CA THR A 24 5.28 5.40 -18.44
C THR A 24 3.75 5.52 -18.40
N PRO A 25 3.03 4.58 -17.75
CA PRO A 25 1.57 4.52 -17.85
C PRO A 25 0.96 5.84 -17.41
N GLU A 26 -0.11 6.30 -18.09
CA GLU A 26 -0.77 7.58 -17.80
C GLU A 26 -1.00 7.73 -16.29
N HIS A 27 -0.19 8.60 -15.68
CA HIS A 27 -0.14 8.77 -14.24
C HIS A 27 -1.40 9.49 -13.78
N HIS A 28 -2.33 8.72 -13.23
CA HIS A 28 -3.51 9.22 -12.53
C HIS A 28 -3.17 10.44 -11.68
N GLU A 29 -3.89 11.54 -11.88
CA GLU A 29 -3.66 12.79 -11.14
C GLU A 29 -3.67 12.59 -9.62
N GLU A 30 -2.99 13.48 -8.91
CA GLU A 30 -3.06 13.53 -7.45
C GLU A 30 -4.50 13.78 -7.01
N GLY A 31 -4.93 13.08 -5.97
CA GLY A 31 -6.27 13.21 -5.45
C GLY A 31 -6.40 12.46 -4.14
N VAL A 32 -7.01 13.13 -3.16
CA VAL A 32 -7.27 12.59 -1.82
C VAL A 32 -8.75 12.78 -1.52
N VAL A 33 -9.39 11.71 -1.06
CA VAL A 33 -10.75 11.74 -0.54
C VAL A 33 -10.68 11.49 0.95
N GLU A 34 -11.31 12.39 1.72
CA GLU A 34 -11.37 12.30 3.17
C GLU A 34 -12.79 12.06 3.64
N THR A 35 -12.91 11.28 4.72
CA THR A 35 -14.18 11.00 5.39
C THR A 35 -13.95 10.90 6.90
N THR A 36 -14.94 11.26 7.70
CA THR A 36 -14.86 11.20 9.16
C THR A 36 -15.68 10.03 9.69
N HIS A 37 -15.13 9.31 10.67
CA HIS A 37 -15.73 8.11 11.24
C HIS A 37 -15.43 8.02 12.74
N GLU A 38 -16.06 7.03 13.37
CA GLU A 38 -15.78 6.61 14.75
C GLU A 38 -15.56 5.09 14.76
N VAL A 39 -14.73 4.63 15.70
CA VAL A 39 -14.46 3.22 15.99
C VAL A 39 -14.31 3.05 17.50
N VAL A 40 -14.69 1.88 18.02
CA VAL A 40 -14.34 1.48 19.39
C VAL A 40 -13.01 0.71 19.37
N ILE A 41 -11.99 1.23 20.05
CA ILE A 41 -10.68 0.58 20.24
C ILE A 41 -10.49 0.33 21.73
N GLY A 42 -10.32 -0.93 22.13
CA GLY A 42 -10.47 -1.32 23.54
C GLY A 42 -11.82 -0.87 24.11
N GLU A 43 -11.78 -0.05 25.16
CA GLU A 43 -12.98 0.53 25.80
C GLU A 43 -13.22 2.00 25.41
N GLN A 44 -12.47 2.51 24.42
CA GLN A 44 -12.47 3.92 24.04
C GLN A 44 -13.10 4.13 22.67
N THR A 45 -14.06 5.06 22.62
CA THR A 45 -14.51 5.66 21.36
C THR A 45 -13.40 6.54 20.81
N VAL A 46 -13.00 6.29 19.56
CA VAL A 46 -12.01 7.08 18.83
C VAL A 46 -12.64 7.64 17.56
N GLU A 47 -12.79 8.97 17.53
CA GLU A 47 -13.13 9.69 16.31
C GLU A 47 -11.89 9.87 15.45
N TYR A 48 -12.02 9.66 14.14
CA TYR A 48 -10.89 9.77 13.22
C TYR A 48 -11.30 10.21 11.82
N THR A 49 -10.33 10.81 11.12
CA THR A 49 -10.42 11.13 9.69
C THR A 49 -9.68 10.06 8.91
N ALA A 50 -10.37 9.45 7.95
CA ALA A 50 -9.79 8.51 6.99
C ALA A 50 -9.55 9.22 5.67
N ALA A 51 -8.32 9.17 5.16
CA ALA A 51 -7.99 9.66 3.84
C ALA A 51 -7.53 8.51 2.94
N ALA A 52 -7.99 8.49 1.70
CA ALA A 52 -7.52 7.58 0.67
C ALA A 52 -7.20 8.36 -0.59
N GLY A 53 -6.05 8.10 -1.20
CA GLY A 53 -5.61 8.93 -2.32
C GLY A 53 -4.41 8.40 -3.08
N ARG A 54 -3.98 9.18 -4.05
CA ARG A 54 -2.76 8.93 -4.83
C ARG A 54 -1.77 10.07 -4.64
N MET A 55 -0.51 9.71 -4.43
CA MET A 55 0.62 10.62 -4.36
C MET A 55 1.54 10.37 -5.56
N ILE A 56 1.99 11.43 -6.22
CA ILE A 56 2.92 11.35 -7.35
C ILE A 56 4.35 11.60 -6.86
N LEU A 57 5.23 10.64 -7.13
CA LEU A 57 6.66 10.83 -6.99
C LEU A 57 7.19 11.46 -8.27
N ARG A 58 7.96 12.54 -8.12
CA ARG A 58 8.54 13.31 -9.23
C ARG A 58 10.06 13.17 -9.25
N GLU A 59 10.63 13.26 -10.44
CA GLU A 59 12.08 13.40 -10.64
C GLU A 59 12.53 14.82 -10.29
N GLU A 60 13.84 15.04 -10.20
CA GLU A 60 14.42 16.37 -9.91
C GLU A 60 13.98 17.43 -10.94
N GLU A 61 13.76 16.99 -12.19
CA GLU A 61 13.30 17.82 -13.31
C GLU A 61 11.78 18.07 -13.29
N GLY A 62 11.07 17.59 -12.27
CA GLY A 62 9.62 17.77 -12.09
C GLY A 62 8.74 16.77 -12.87
N LYS A 63 9.34 15.91 -13.69
CA LYS A 63 8.66 14.84 -14.43
C LYS A 63 8.04 13.82 -13.46
N LYS A 64 6.80 13.39 -13.71
CA LYS A 64 6.15 12.32 -12.92
C LYS A 64 6.93 11.00 -13.13
N LYS A 65 7.37 10.37 -12.04
CA LYS A 65 8.15 9.11 -12.03
C LYS A 65 7.30 7.91 -11.67
N ALA A 66 6.46 8.05 -10.64
CA ALA A 66 5.61 6.98 -10.13
C ALA A 66 4.39 7.56 -9.42
N SER A 67 3.37 6.73 -9.22
CA SER A 67 2.20 7.05 -8.41
C SER A 67 1.97 5.97 -7.36
N PHE A 68 1.73 6.37 -6.11
CA PHE A 68 1.44 5.45 -5.00
C PHE A 68 0.05 5.72 -4.46
N PHE A 69 -0.76 4.66 -4.33
CA PHE A 69 -2.01 4.74 -3.59
C PHE A 69 -1.73 4.59 -2.10
N PHE A 70 -2.42 5.38 -1.28
CA PHE A 70 -2.31 5.33 0.17
C PHE A 70 -3.68 5.37 0.86
N THR A 71 -3.69 4.87 2.08
CA THR A 71 -4.76 5.07 3.08
C THR A 71 -4.13 5.58 4.36
N SER A 72 -4.63 6.66 4.93
CA SER A 72 -4.18 7.20 6.22
C SER A 72 -5.36 7.41 7.17
N TYR A 73 -5.04 7.36 8.46
CA TYR A 73 -5.99 7.56 9.54
C TYR A 73 -5.40 8.55 10.53
N THR A 74 -6.14 9.62 10.78
CA THR A 74 -5.75 10.67 11.72
C THR A 74 -6.76 10.68 12.85
N ARG A 75 -6.32 10.41 14.08
CA ARG A 75 -7.17 10.55 15.27
C ARG A 75 -7.55 12.00 15.46
N ASN A 76 -8.84 12.25 15.65
CA ASN A 76 -9.39 13.57 15.92
C ASN A 76 -9.46 13.81 17.44
N GLY A 77 -9.61 15.08 17.85
CA GLY A 77 -9.81 15.42 19.28
C GLY A 77 -8.58 15.26 20.17
N VAL A 78 -7.38 15.18 19.58
CA VAL A 78 -6.11 15.11 20.31
C VAL A 78 -5.68 16.52 20.72
N GLU A 79 -5.39 16.75 22.01
CA GLU A 79 -5.00 18.07 22.53
C GLU A 79 -3.71 18.61 21.88
N ASP A 80 -2.67 17.77 21.80
CA ASP A 80 -1.42 18.09 21.10
C ASP A 80 -1.06 17.00 20.07
N PRO A 81 -1.39 17.21 18.78
CA PRO A 81 -1.05 16.28 17.71
C PRO A 81 0.44 16.00 17.56
N ALA A 82 1.33 16.92 17.96
CA ALA A 82 2.77 16.76 17.81
C ALA A 82 3.34 15.69 18.76
N THR A 83 2.59 15.33 19.82
CA THR A 83 2.98 14.26 20.76
C THR A 83 2.68 12.87 20.22
N ARG A 84 1.82 12.74 19.20
CA ARG A 84 1.44 11.43 18.64
C ARG A 84 2.46 11.00 17.57
N PRO A 85 2.97 9.76 17.65
CA PRO A 85 3.87 9.24 16.62
C PRO A 85 3.14 9.06 15.28
N ILE A 86 3.88 9.24 14.19
CA ILE A 86 3.42 8.87 12.85
C ILE A 86 3.91 7.45 12.55
N VAL A 87 2.99 6.56 12.20
CA VAL A 87 3.31 5.19 11.79
C VAL A 87 3.12 5.03 10.30
N PHE A 88 4.19 4.65 9.61
CA PHE A 88 4.13 4.21 8.21
C PHE A 88 4.16 2.68 8.15
N SER A 89 3.21 2.09 7.45
CA SER A 89 3.04 0.65 7.36
C SER A 89 3.16 0.18 5.92
N PHE A 90 4.18 -0.63 5.64
CA PHE A 90 4.46 -1.19 4.32
C PHE A 90 4.42 -2.70 4.40
N ASN A 91 3.71 -3.33 3.47
CA ASN A 91 3.72 -4.78 3.40
C ASN A 91 5.00 -5.32 2.74
N GLY A 92 5.32 -6.58 3.03
CA GLY A 92 6.54 -7.24 2.55
C GLY A 92 6.37 -8.08 1.28
N GLY A 93 7.24 -9.07 1.12
CA GLY A 93 7.34 -9.91 -0.07
C GLY A 93 8.16 -9.24 -1.17
N PRO A 94 7.78 -9.41 -2.43
CA PRO A 94 7.75 -8.26 -3.32
C PRO A 94 6.40 -8.16 -4.02
N GLY A 95 5.87 -6.94 -4.15
CA GLY A 95 4.61 -6.67 -4.85
C GLY A 95 3.32 -6.95 -4.05
N SER A 96 3.41 -7.35 -2.78
CA SER A 96 2.22 -7.56 -1.95
C SER A 96 1.62 -6.22 -1.49
N SER A 97 0.30 -6.09 -1.57
CA SER A 97 -0.41 -4.87 -1.20
C SER A 97 -0.42 -4.65 0.32
N SER A 98 -0.36 -3.38 0.75
CA SER A 98 -0.59 -2.96 2.15
C SER A 98 -2.03 -3.20 2.64
N VAL A 99 -2.94 -3.69 1.80
CA VAL A 99 -4.31 -4.07 2.21
C VAL A 99 -4.31 -5.07 3.37
N TRP A 100 -3.32 -5.95 3.46
CA TRP A 100 -3.21 -6.92 4.55
C TRP A 100 -2.95 -6.26 5.90
N LEU A 101 -2.08 -5.24 5.91
CA LEU A 101 -1.80 -4.48 7.13
C LEU A 101 -2.95 -3.51 7.44
N HIS A 102 -3.59 -2.97 6.41
CA HIS A 102 -4.74 -2.09 6.56
C HIS A 102 -5.97 -2.83 7.14
N LEU A 103 -6.41 -3.92 6.53
CA LEU A 103 -7.68 -4.60 6.87
C LEU A 103 -7.51 -5.90 7.66
N GLY A 104 -6.26 -6.31 7.91
CA GLY A 104 -5.94 -7.52 8.66
C GLY A 104 -5.14 -7.28 9.94
N ALA A 105 -4.53 -6.10 10.13
CA ALA A 105 -3.68 -5.83 11.29
C ALA A 105 -3.96 -4.47 11.96
N PHE A 106 -3.55 -3.36 11.34
CA PHE A 106 -3.35 -2.09 12.03
C PHE A 106 -4.48 -1.06 11.85
N GLY A 107 -5.24 -1.14 10.75
CA GLY A 107 -6.29 -0.15 10.47
C GLY A 107 -7.44 -0.17 11.50
N PRO A 108 -8.26 0.89 11.56
CA PRO A 108 -9.35 1.01 12.53
C PRO A 108 -10.47 -0.02 12.31
N ARG A 109 -10.59 -0.57 11.11
CA ARG A 109 -11.53 -1.66 10.80
C ARG A 109 -10.80 -2.81 10.15
N ARG A 110 -11.26 -4.03 10.45
CA ARG A 110 -10.73 -5.27 9.90
C ARG A 110 -11.82 -6.12 9.26
N VAL A 111 -11.40 -7.04 8.39
CA VAL A 111 -12.30 -8.08 7.87
C VAL A 111 -12.63 -9.05 9.01
N LEU A 112 -13.92 -9.40 9.14
CA LEU A 112 -14.34 -10.44 10.06
C LEU A 112 -13.75 -11.79 9.63
N MET A 113 -13.01 -12.40 10.54
CA MET A 113 -12.43 -13.74 10.43
C MET A 113 -12.94 -14.58 11.60
N ASP A 114 -12.90 -15.89 11.46
CA ASP A 114 -13.11 -16.81 12.59
C ASP A 114 -11.90 -16.84 13.53
N ASP A 115 -12.01 -17.60 14.62
CA ASP A 115 -11.01 -17.67 15.67
C ASP A 115 -9.66 -18.27 15.19
N GLU A 116 -9.68 -19.00 14.07
CA GLU A 116 -8.48 -19.56 13.43
C GLU A 116 -7.88 -18.60 12.38
N GLY A 117 -8.51 -17.44 12.14
CA GLY A 117 -8.07 -16.43 11.18
C GLY A 117 -8.51 -16.70 9.74
N PHE A 118 -9.43 -17.65 9.52
CA PHE A 118 -9.98 -17.90 8.20
C PHE A 118 -11.15 -16.96 7.88
N ARG A 119 -11.37 -16.77 6.58
CA ARG A 119 -12.50 -15.99 6.07
C ARG A 119 -13.82 -16.66 6.45
N VAL A 120 -14.76 -15.87 6.96
CA VAL A 120 -16.14 -16.33 7.16
C VAL A 120 -16.86 -16.54 5.82
N ARG A 121 -17.92 -17.35 5.83
CA ARG A 121 -18.77 -17.54 4.64
C ARG A 121 -19.39 -16.21 4.19
N PRO A 122 -19.51 -15.95 2.88
CA PRO A 122 -20.14 -14.74 2.38
C PRO A 122 -21.57 -14.53 2.92
N PRO A 123 -22.03 -13.27 3.07
CA PRO A 123 -21.30 -12.04 2.73
C PRO A 123 -20.22 -11.66 3.75
N GLY A 124 -19.08 -11.15 3.25
CA GLY A 124 -18.01 -10.64 4.11
C GLY A 124 -18.45 -9.37 4.86
N ARG A 125 -17.88 -9.16 6.05
CA ARG A 125 -18.19 -8.00 6.90
C ARG A 125 -16.90 -7.30 7.34
N LEU A 126 -16.98 -5.98 7.48
CA LEU A 126 -16.02 -5.22 8.26
C LEU A 126 -16.53 -5.10 9.69
N VAL A 127 -15.62 -5.22 10.63
CA VAL A 127 -15.85 -4.99 12.06
C VAL A 127 -14.81 -4.02 12.58
N ASP A 128 -15.12 -3.37 13.70
CA ASP A 128 -14.17 -2.53 14.40
C ASP A 128 -12.94 -3.36 14.80
N ASN A 129 -11.77 -2.76 14.67
CA ASN A 129 -10.52 -3.38 15.08
C ASN A 129 -10.17 -2.88 16.48
N GLU A 130 -10.57 -3.64 17.48
CA GLU A 130 -10.28 -3.38 18.90
C GLU A 130 -8.78 -3.31 19.23
N TYR A 131 -7.91 -3.77 18.31
CA TYR A 131 -6.45 -3.74 18.42
C TYR A 131 -5.78 -2.72 17.49
N SER A 132 -6.54 -1.78 16.92
CA SER A 132 -5.98 -0.77 16.03
C SER A 132 -4.96 0.11 16.77
N ILE A 133 -3.89 0.47 16.06
CA ILE A 133 -2.83 1.36 16.56
C ILE A 133 -3.22 2.85 16.56
N LEU A 134 -4.48 3.15 16.27
CA LEU A 134 -5.02 4.52 16.20
C LEU A 134 -5.50 5.02 17.59
N ASP A 135 -5.38 4.20 18.62
CA ASP A 135 -5.81 4.42 20.01
C ASP A 135 -5.17 5.60 20.74
#